data_AF-A0A6A6Y1D2-F1
#
_entry.id   AF-A0A6A6Y1D2-F1
#
_cell.length_a   1.000
_cell.length_b   1.000
_cell.length_c   1.000
_cell.angle_alpha   90.00
_cell.angle_beta   90.00
_cell.angle_gamma   90.00
#
_symmetry.space_group_name_H-M   'P 1'
#
loop_
_entity.id
_entity.type
_entity.pdbx_description
1 polymer ?
#
loop_
_entity_poly.entity_id
_entity_poly.type
_entity_poly.pdbx_seq_one_letter_code
_entity_poly.pdbx_strand_id
1 'polypeptide(L)'
;MGCTLFEILGCGTLFEHWFPDMDQTVTEMISTLGPMPMRWWDKWSAEAKSRSFNEDGSWKEGAFVRSLTDRLQTLASKNPSKEIEPLNCSDEEFASLEDLFKKMLTYKPAERATVSEVVASKWMQKWAIPSITEPSSPVNLDFLAERYRKKLARVAENEERRAAMRERRAEKDALRAEKKKIRVCEREELSDSELAQLELFKWNQKLQEEAELREVEGGRASGPDSLSQNPDHNSCTISNPPVPPQELR
;
A
#
# COMPACT_ATOMS: atom_id res chain seq x y z
N MET A 1 8.62 -16.49 15.20
CA MET A 1 8.04 -16.19 16.53
C MET A 1 7.74 -14.71 16.72
N GLY A 2 8.66 -13.77 16.45
CA GLY A 2 8.39 -12.33 16.62
C GLY A 2 7.13 -11.83 15.89
N CYS A 3 6.95 -12.17 14.60
CA CYS A 3 5.75 -11.78 13.85
C CYS A 3 4.47 -12.29 14.50
N THR A 4 4.46 -13.55 14.95
CA THR A 4 3.31 -14.19 15.61
C THR A 4 2.97 -13.52 16.94
N LEU A 5 3.98 -13.14 17.74
CA LEU A 5 3.75 -12.43 19.00
C LEU A 5 3.10 -11.06 18.76
N PHE A 6 3.64 -10.28 17.82
CA PHE A 6 3.06 -8.99 17.42
C PHE A 6 1.60 -9.13 16.98
N GLU A 7 1.35 -10.18 16.23
CA GLU A 7 0.03 -10.57 15.76
C GLU A 7 -0.95 -10.95 16.88
N ILE A 8 -0.49 -11.63 17.93
CA ILE A 8 -1.29 -12.01 19.10
C ILE A 8 -1.68 -10.78 19.91
N LEU A 9 -0.76 -9.81 20.05
CA LEU A 9 -1.00 -8.56 20.78
C LEU A 9 -2.08 -7.67 20.13
N GLY A 10 -2.53 -7.99 18.92
CA GLY A 10 -3.69 -7.34 18.27
C GLY A 10 -3.34 -6.38 17.14
N CYS A 11 -2.09 -6.38 16.67
CA CYS A 11 -1.63 -5.44 15.66
C CYS A 11 -2.15 -5.66 14.23
N GLY A 12 -2.64 -6.87 13.90
CA GLY A 12 -2.63 -7.34 12.52
C GLY A 12 -1.27 -7.98 12.16
N THR A 13 -1.05 -8.29 10.88
CA THR A 13 0.22 -8.88 10.41
C THR A 13 1.35 -7.85 10.51
N LEU A 14 2.53 -8.23 11.00
CA LEU A 14 3.66 -7.30 11.13
C LEU A 14 4.13 -6.75 9.77
N PHE A 15 4.15 -7.61 8.76
CA PHE A 15 4.42 -7.26 7.37
C PHE A 15 3.10 -7.43 6.61
N GLU A 16 2.50 -6.33 6.17
CA GLU A 16 1.15 -6.25 5.61
C GLU A 16 1.22 -6.28 4.09
N HIS A 17 0.89 -7.41 3.48
CA HIS A 17 0.80 -7.44 2.02
C HIS A 17 -0.60 -7.82 1.55
N TRP A 18 -1.26 -6.88 0.87
CA TRP A 18 -2.50 -7.13 0.13
C TRP A 18 -2.24 -8.02 -1.10
N PHE A 19 -1.01 -8.05 -1.62
CA PHE A 19 -0.56 -8.93 -2.71
C PHE A 19 0.76 -9.62 -2.36
N PRO A 20 0.98 -10.89 -2.72
CA PRO A 20 2.19 -11.65 -2.38
C PRO A 20 3.37 -11.24 -3.27
N ASP A 21 3.82 -10.00 -3.14
CA ASP A 21 5.08 -9.57 -3.72
C ASP A 21 6.19 -9.63 -2.66
N MET A 22 7.07 -10.62 -2.82
CA MET A 22 8.19 -10.84 -1.92
C MET A 22 9.09 -9.60 -1.81
N ASP A 23 9.22 -8.83 -2.89
CA ASP A 23 10.02 -7.61 -2.91
C ASP A 23 9.39 -6.54 -2.01
N GLN A 24 8.06 -6.42 -2.05
CA GLN A 24 7.35 -5.50 -1.18
C GLN A 24 7.44 -5.94 0.30
N THR A 25 7.45 -7.24 0.57
CA THR A 25 7.70 -7.76 1.92
C THR A 25 9.10 -7.42 2.42
N VAL A 26 10.12 -7.57 1.57
CA VAL A 26 11.49 -7.16 1.91
C VAL A 26 11.56 -5.65 2.16
N THR A 27 10.91 -4.83 1.34
CA THR A 27 10.82 -3.39 1.57
C THR A 27 10.18 -3.06 2.93
N GLU A 28 9.10 -3.74 3.31
CA GLU A 28 8.48 -3.51 4.63
C GLU A 28 9.35 -3.99 5.79
N MET A 29 10.08 -5.08 5.61
CA MET A 29 11.08 -5.51 6.58
C MET A 29 12.14 -4.43 6.76
N ILE A 30 12.63 -3.83 5.68
CA ILE A 30 13.63 -2.74 5.74
C ILE A 30 13.05 -1.49 6.41
N SER A 31 11.80 -1.14 6.10
CA SER A 31 11.11 -0.03 6.78
C SER A 31 10.99 -0.26 8.29
N THR A 32 10.70 -1.49 8.70
CA THR A 32 10.36 -1.82 10.10
C THR A 32 11.61 -2.08 10.95
N LEU A 33 12.54 -2.86 10.41
CA LEU A 33 13.73 -3.37 11.10
C LEU A 33 14.98 -2.53 10.81
N GLY A 34 14.90 -1.61 9.85
CA GLY A 34 16.03 -0.85 9.35
C GLY A 34 16.80 -1.59 8.24
N PRO A 35 17.97 -1.04 7.86
CA PRO A 35 18.75 -1.53 6.72
C PRO A 35 19.15 -2.99 6.91
N MET A 36 18.95 -3.78 5.86
CA MET A 36 19.35 -5.17 5.85
C MET A 36 20.88 -5.31 5.68
N PRO A 37 21.48 -6.45 6.07
CA PRO A 37 22.90 -6.70 5.84
C PRO A 37 23.29 -6.57 4.35
N MET A 38 24.41 -5.89 4.08
CA MET A 38 24.87 -5.54 2.73
C MET A 38 24.98 -6.74 1.78
N ARG A 39 25.46 -7.89 2.27
CA ARG A 39 25.50 -9.16 1.51
C ARG A 39 24.16 -9.64 0.94
N TRP A 40 23.04 -9.21 1.54
CA TRP A 40 21.69 -9.54 1.11
C TRP A 40 21.10 -8.42 0.28
N TRP A 41 21.43 -7.17 0.63
CA TRP A 41 21.15 -6.02 -0.21
C TRP A 41 21.70 -6.26 -1.62
N ASP A 42 22.98 -6.62 -1.78
CA ASP A 42 23.60 -6.80 -3.10
C ASP A 42 22.94 -7.90 -3.94
N LYS A 43 22.41 -8.94 -3.29
CA LYS A 43 21.74 -10.07 -3.97
C LYS A 43 20.29 -9.76 -4.37
N TRP A 44 19.67 -8.76 -3.75
CA TRP A 44 18.30 -8.38 -4.08
C TRP A 44 18.26 -7.67 -5.44
N SER A 45 17.24 -7.97 -6.26
CA SER A 45 17.21 -7.53 -7.66
C SER A 45 17.19 -6.00 -7.79
N ALA A 46 17.88 -5.47 -8.80
CA ALA A 46 17.97 -4.02 -9.02
C ALA A 46 16.59 -3.42 -9.38
N GLU A 47 15.77 -4.19 -10.09
CA GLU A 47 14.41 -3.85 -10.48
C GLU A 47 13.48 -3.75 -9.27
N ALA A 48 13.67 -4.61 -8.26
CA ALA A 48 12.91 -4.55 -7.00
C ALA A 48 13.33 -3.35 -6.14
N LYS A 49 14.65 -3.15 -5.98
CA LYS A 49 15.22 -2.01 -5.23
C LYS A 49 14.74 -0.68 -5.79
N SER A 50 14.89 -0.50 -7.10
CA SER A 50 14.54 0.75 -7.79
C SER A 50 13.05 1.09 -7.70
N ARG A 51 12.18 0.17 -7.30
CA ARG A 51 10.77 0.47 -7.06
C ARG A 51 10.55 1.31 -5.80
N SER A 52 11.34 1.09 -4.77
CA SER A 52 11.15 1.69 -3.43
C SER A 52 12.31 2.60 -3.01
N PHE A 53 13.49 2.42 -3.59
CA PHE A 53 14.71 3.11 -3.24
C PHE A 53 15.28 3.88 -4.43
N ASN A 54 16.00 4.96 -4.12
CA ASN A 54 16.85 5.70 -5.05
C ASN A 54 18.18 4.96 -5.27
N GLU A 55 18.99 5.41 -6.22
CA GLU A 55 20.29 4.80 -6.55
C GLU A 55 21.30 4.85 -5.38
N ASP A 56 21.14 5.82 -4.48
CA ASP A 56 21.93 5.98 -3.25
C ASP A 56 21.45 5.07 -2.10
N GLY A 57 20.38 4.30 -2.29
CA GLY A 57 19.77 3.45 -1.26
C GLY A 57 18.84 4.20 -0.29
N SER A 58 18.58 5.49 -0.53
CA SER A 58 17.58 6.25 0.23
C SER A 58 16.16 5.89 -0.22
N TRP A 59 15.18 6.13 0.65
CA TRP A 59 13.77 5.96 0.31
C TRP A 59 13.35 6.99 -0.74
N LYS A 60 12.53 6.56 -1.70
CA LYS A 60 11.90 7.47 -2.66
C LYS A 60 10.98 8.49 -1.96
N GLU A 61 10.83 9.65 -2.58
CA GLU A 61 9.93 10.68 -2.08
C GLU A 61 8.49 10.17 -1.99
N GLY A 62 7.83 10.42 -0.86
CA GLY A 62 6.48 9.89 -0.58
C GLY A 62 6.44 8.41 -0.15
N ALA A 63 7.58 7.75 0.04
CA ALA A 63 7.60 6.39 0.59
C ALA A 63 7.01 6.36 2.01
N PHE A 64 6.06 5.44 2.22
CA PHE A 64 5.45 5.23 3.52
C PHE A 64 6.33 4.30 4.37
N VAL A 65 7.20 4.90 5.18
CA VAL A 65 8.08 4.19 6.12
C VAL A 65 7.41 4.15 7.49
N ARG A 66 7.20 2.95 8.03
CA ARG A 66 6.80 2.72 9.43
C ARG A 66 7.88 1.96 10.17
N SER A 67 8.42 2.57 11.21
CA SER A 67 9.36 1.93 12.11
C SER A 67 8.67 0.87 12.97
N LEU A 68 9.45 -0.02 13.60
CA LEU A 68 8.92 -0.94 14.61
C LEU A 68 8.20 -0.19 15.74
N THR A 69 8.73 0.96 16.17
CA THR A 69 8.13 1.82 17.20
C THR A 69 6.76 2.33 16.77
N ASP A 70 6.62 2.86 15.56
CA ASP A 70 5.33 3.35 15.03
C ASP A 70 4.29 2.22 14.96
N ARG A 71 4.74 1.05 14.51
CA ARG A 71 3.92 -0.16 14.43
C ARG A 71 3.46 -0.63 15.81
N LEU A 72 4.33 -0.56 16.82
CA LEU A 72 3.98 -0.86 18.20
C LEU A 72 3.09 0.24 18.81
N GLN A 73 3.29 1.51 18.48
CA GLN A 73 2.46 2.61 19.01
C GLN A 73 1.01 2.50 18.51
N THR A 74 0.80 1.88 17.35
CA THR A 74 -0.52 1.49 16.86
C THR A 74 -1.24 0.51 17.81
N LEU A 75 -0.54 -0.22 18.69
CA LEU A 75 -1.13 -1.03 19.77
C LEU A 75 -1.69 -0.19 20.90
N ALA A 76 -0.97 0.86 21.30
CA ALA A 76 -1.33 1.71 22.43
C ALA A 76 -2.41 2.74 22.05
N SER A 77 -2.56 3.01 20.74
CA SER A 77 -3.50 4.00 20.24
C SER A 77 -4.91 3.43 20.07
N LYS A 78 -5.92 4.12 20.64
CA LYS A 78 -7.34 3.85 20.37
C LYS A 78 -7.60 4.05 18.88
N ASN A 79 -7.73 2.95 18.13
CA ASN A 79 -8.16 3.00 16.74
C ASN A 79 -9.67 2.75 16.71
N PRO A 80 -10.52 3.76 16.41
CA PRO A 80 -11.98 3.63 16.45
C PRO A 80 -12.51 2.54 15.50
N SER A 81 -11.74 2.19 14.47
CA SER A 81 -12.06 1.15 13.49
C SER A 81 -11.65 -0.26 13.94
N LYS A 82 -10.90 -0.39 15.04
CA LYS A 82 -10.52 -1.68 15.62
C LYS A 82 -11.29 -1.87 16.92
N GLU A 83 -12.16 -2.89 17.00
CA GLU A 83 -12.85 -3.33 18.23
C GLU A 83 -11.89 -3.85 19.32
N ILE A 84 -10.58 -3.69 19.13
CA ILE A 84 -9.55 -4.15 20.06
C ILE A 84 -9.26 -3.00 21.01
N GLU A 85 -9.49 -3.21 22.31
CA GLU A 85 -9.04 -2.26 23.33
C GLU A 85 -7.53 -2.04 23.19
N PRO A 86 -7.07 -0.79 23.31
CA PRO A 86 -5.66 -0.48 23.24
C PRO A 86 -4.91 -1.23 24.31
N LEU A 87 -3.67 -1.60 23.99
CA LEU A 87 -2.77 -2.14 24.98
C LEU A 87 -2.45 -1.04 26.00
N ASN A 88 -2.95 -1.20 27.23
CA ASN A 88 -2.70 -0.27 28.33
C ASN A 88 -1.34 -0.57 28.97
N CYS A 89 -0.25 -0.34 28.23
CA CYS A 89 1.11 -0.49 28.72
C CYS A 89 1.63 0.82 29.31
N SER A 90 2.42 0.73 30.37
CA SER A 90 3.26 1.86 30.79
C SER A 90 4.39 2.09 29.78
N ASP A 91 4.97 3.29 29.76
CA ASP A 91 6.11 3.61 28.90
C ASP A 91 7.30 2.64 29.11
N GLU A 92 7.50 2.19 30.37
CA GLU A 92 8.54 1.23 30.72
C GLU A 92 8.27 -0.17 30.12
N GLU A 93 7.01 -0.60 30.17
CA GLU A 93 6.58 -1.86 29.58
C GLU A 93 6.74 -1.82 28.06
N PHE A 94 6.29 -0.73 27.43
CA PHE A 94 6.38 -0.53 26.00
C PHE A 94 7.83 -0.53 25.50
N ALA A 95 8.73 0.20 26.16
CA ALA A 95 10.15 0.20 25.83
C ALA A 95 10.79 -1.19 25.98
N SER A 96 10.39 -1.94 27.01
CA SER A 96 10.87 -3.31 27.23
C SER A 96 10.34 -4.28 26.18
N LEU A 97 9.11 -4.10 25.72
CA LEU A 97 8.48 -4.87 24.66
C LEU A 97 9.15 -4.59 23.31
N GLU A 98 9.44 -3.32 23.01
CA GLU A 98 10.15 -2.93 21.80
C GLU A 98 11.55 -3.54 21.73
N ASP A 99 12.31 -3.51 22.83
CA ASP A 99 13.63 -4.16 22.92
C ASP A 99 13.54 -5.68 22.67
N LEU A 100 12.52 -6.34 23.25
CA LEU A 100 12.27 -7.76 22.98
C LEU A 100 12.00 -8.01 21.49
N PHE A 101 11.16 -7.20 20.84
CA PHE A 101 10.88 -7.36 19.40
C PHE A 101 12.13 -7.14 18.54
N LYS A 102 12.98 -6.15 18.85
CA LYS A 102 14.24 -5.92 18.13
C LYS A 102 15.14 -7.16 18.16
N LYS A 103 15.25 -7.81 19.32
CA LYS A 103 16.03 -9.05 19.51
C LYS A 103 15.41 -10.26 18.81
N MET A 104 14.08 -10.37 18.80
CA MET A 104 13.37 -11.47 18.14
C MET A 104 13.31 -11.35 16.61
N LEU A 105 13.31 -10.12 16.10
CA LEU A 105 13.15 -9.80 14.67
C LEU A 105 14.48 -9.47 13.97
N THR A 106 15.61 -9.83 14.59
CA THR A 106 16.93 -9.61 13.99
C THR A 106 17.07 -10.40 12.68
N TYR A 107 17.64 -9.73 11.68
CA TYR A 107 17.90 -10.26 10.34
C TYR A 107 18.73 -11.54 10.38
N LYS A 108 19.92 -11.48 11.00
CA LYS A 108 20.81 -12.64 11.05
C LYS A 108 20.27 -13.68 12.04
N PRO A 109 20.05 -14.93 11.61
CA PRO A 109 19.54 -15.97 12.50
C PRO A 109 20.44 -16.23 13.70
N ALA A 110 21.77 -16.13 13.53
CA ALA A 110 22.75 -16.34 14.60
C ALA A 110 22.75 -15.24 15.67
N GLU A 111 22.24 -14.04 15.37
CA GLU A 111 22.14 -12.92 16.31
C GLU A 111 20.73 -12.80 16.89
N ARG A 112 19.79 -13.64 16.44
CA ARG A 112 18.40 -13.61 16.89
C ARG A 112 18.30 -14.23 18.28
N ALA A 113 17.51 -13.60 19.15
CA ALA A 113 17.29 -14.12 20.50
C ALA A 113 16.78 -15.56 20.48
N THR A 114 17.39 -16.38 21.32
CA THR A 114 16.97 -17.76 21.60
C THR A 114 15.72 -17.77 22.46
N VAL A 115 15.03 -18.91 22.53
CA VAL A 115 13.83 -19.06 23.38
C VAL A 115 14.16 -18.77 24.84
N SER A 116 15.29 -19.26 25.34
CA SER A 116 15.73 -19.03 26.72
C SER A 116 15.95 -17.55 27.02
N GLU A 117 16.55 -16.79 26.09
CA GLU A 117 16.75 -15.33 26.24
C GLU A 117 15.44 -14.55 26.15
N VAL A 118 14.51 -14.98 25.29
CA VAL A 118 13.16 -14.39 25.20
C VAL A 118 12.43 -14.57 26.52
N VAL A 119 12.42 -15.78 27.07
CA VAL A 119 11.77 -16.07 28.37
C VAL A 119 12.44 -15.31 29.51
N ALA A 120 13.77 -15.18 29.50
CA ALA A 120 14.52 -14.41 30.49
C ALA A 120 14.44 -12.89 30.30
N SER A 121 13.82 -12.40 29.21
CA SER A 121 13.73 -10.97 28.94
C SER A 121 12.95 -10.23 30.01
N LYS A 122 13.31 -8.95 30.20
CA LYS A 122 12.64 -8.05 31.16
C LYS A 122 11.12 -8.03 30.94
N TRP A 123 10.69 -7.95 29.67
CA TRP A 123 9.26 -7.92 29.34
C TRP A 123 8.54 -9.20 29.78
N MET A 124 9.13 -10.36 29.46
CA MET A 124 8.55 -11.65 29.85
C MET A 124 8.49 -11.85 31.36
N GLN A 125 9.55 -11.51 32.09
CA GLN A 125 9.64 -11.75 33.53
C GLN A 125 8.77 -10.81 34.37
N LYS A 126 8.70 -9.53 33.99
CA LYS A 126 8.02 -8.51 34.80
C LYS A 126 6.53 -8.35 34.44
N TRP A 127 6.13 -8.65 33.21
CA TRP A 127 4.74 -8.45 32.76
C TRP A 127 4.08 -9.75 32.26
N ALA A 128 4.69 -10.43 31.28
CA ALA A 128 4.01 -11.55 30.63
C ALA A 128 3.80 -12.78 31.53
N ILE A 129 4.85 -13.27 32.20
CA ILE A 129 4.78 -14.47 33.05
C ILE A 129 3.86 -14.23 34.25
N PRO A 130 4.01 -13.13 35.03
CA PRO A 130 3.09 -12.82 36.12
C PRO A 130 1.63 -12.79 35.66
N SER A 131 1.34 -12.18 34.50
CA SER A 131 -0.03 -12.13 33.95
C SER A 131 -0.63 -13.49 33.62
N ILE A 132 0.18 -14.54 33.46
CA ILE A 132 -0.28 -15.91 33.18
C ILE A 132 -0.33 -16.75 34.46
N THR A 133 0.57 -16.49 35.43
CA THR A 133 0.70 -17.29 36.65
C THR A 133 -0.13 -16.79 37.82
N GLU A 134 -0.53 -15.51 37.84
CA GLU A 134 -1.34 -14.96 38.93
C GLU A 134 -2.82 -15.39 38.80
N PRO A 135 -3.43 -16.00 39.84
CA PRO A 135 -4.80 -16.51 39.79
C PRO A 135 -5.87 -15.40 39.73
N SER A 136 -5.51 -14.15 39.99
CA SER A 136 -6.36 -12.96 39.84
C SER A 136 -6.20 -12.26 38.49
N SER A 137 -5.37 -12.80 37.59
CA SER A 137 -5.20 -12.22 36.26
C SER A 137 -6.51 -12.30 35.46
N PRO A 138 -6.99 -11.18 34.87
CA PRO A 138 -8.17 -11.19 34.00
C PRO A 138 -7.93 -11.94 32.68
N VAL A 139 -6.72 -12.44 32.44
CA VAL A 139 -6.37 -13.20 31.24
C VAL A 139 -6.80 -14.65 31.44
N ASN A 140 -8.11 -14.89 31.36
CA ASN A 140 -8.63 -16.24 31.19
C ASN A 140 -8.12 -16.79 29.85
N LEU A 141 -7.46 -17.95 29.85
CA LEU A 141 -7.04 -18.66 28.63
C LEU A 141 -8.19 -18.84 27.64
N ASP A 142 -9.43 -18.96 28.12
CA ASP A 142 -10.64 -19.01 27.30
C ASP A 142 -10.89 -17.69 26.56
N PHE A 143 -10.60 -16.54 27.19
CA PHE A 143 -10.71 -15.23 26.57
C PHE A 143 -9.68 -15.04 25.46
N LEU A 144 -8.42 -15.44 25.70
CA LEU A 144 -7.39 -15.44 24.66
C LEU A 144 -7.73 -16.41 23.52
N ALA A 145 -8.25 -17.60 23.85
CA ALA A 145 -8.66 -18.59 22.87
C ALA A 145 -9.81 -18.08 21.99
N GLU A 146 -10.82 -17.44 22.58
CA GLU A 146 -11.96 -16.86 21.84
C GLU A 146 -11.52 -15.68 20.97
N ARG A 147 -10.64 -14.82 21.48
CA ARG A 147 -10.02 -13.75 20.69
C ARG A 147 -9.20 -14.31 19.52
N TYR A 148 -8.48 -15.41 19.74
CA TYR A 148 -7.72 -16.08 18.69
C TYR A 148 -8.63 -16.71 17.63
N ARG A 149 -9.75 -17.33 18.01
CA ARG A 149 -10.77 -17.84 17.08
C ARG A 149 -11.36 -16.75 16.21
N LYS A 150 -11.80 -15.64 16.83
CA LYS A 150 -12.31 -14.47 16.09
C LYS A 150 -11.27 -13.90 15.14
N LYS A 151 -10.00 -13.85 15.56
CA LYS A 151 -8.90 -13.43 14.69
C LYS A 151 -8.70 -14.40 13.51
N LEU A 152 -8.69 -15.71 13.75
CA LEU A 152 -8.55 -16.71 12.69
C LEU A 152 -9.68 -16.60 11.66
N ALA A 153 -10.92 -16.39 12.10
CA ALA A 153 -12.05 -16.15 11.20
C ALA A 153 -11.84 -14.90 10.32
N ARG A 154 -11.31 -13.81 10.89
CA ARG A 154 -10.96 -12.59 10.13
C ARG A 154 -9.81 -12.81 9.15
N VAL A 155 -8.83 -13.62 9.53
CA VAL A 155 -7.73 -13.99 8.62
C VAL A 155 -8.29 -14.76 7.43
N ALA A 156 -9.17 -15.74 7.67
CA ALA A 156 -9.84 -16.50 6.60
C ALA A 156 -10.68 -15.57 5.70
N GLU A 157 -11.50 -14.68 6.26
CA GLU A 157 -12.29 -13.71 5.48
C GLU A 157 -11.39 -12.77 4.65
N ASN A 158 -10.29 -12.30 5.22
CA ASN A 158 -9.33 -11.47 4.50
C ASN A 158 -8.61 -12.26 3.39
N GLU A 159 -8.33 -13.54 3.59
CA GLU A 159 -7.76 -14.42 2.57
C GLU A 159 -8.75 -14.63 1.40
N GLU A 160 -10.03 -14.82 1.68
CA GLU A 160 -11.10 -14.89 0.66
C GLU A 160 -11.22 -13.57 -0.11
N ARG A 161 -11.27 -12.43 0.60
CA ARG A 161 -11.29 -11.10 -0.03
C ARG A 161 -10.08 -10.87 -0.92
N ARG A 162 -8.89 -11.32 -0.48
CA ARG A 162 -7.65 -11.28 -1.26
C ARG A 162 -7.75 -12.20 -2.48
N ALA A 163 -8.31 -13.41 -2.36
CA ALA A 163 -8.53 -14.32 -3.48
C ALA A 163 -9.47 -13.70 -4.54
N ALA A 164 -10.60 -13.13 -4.13
CA ALA A 164 -11.53 -12.45 -5.03
C ALA A 164 -10.90 -11.23 -5.73
N MET A 165 -9.99 -10.51 -5.05
CA MET A 165 -9.22 -9.43 -5.68
C MET A 165 -8.21 -9.96 -6.71
N ARG A 166 -7.59 -11.13 -6.47
CA ARG A 166 -6.69 -11.78 -7.44
C ARG A 166 -7.43 -12.15 -8.71
N GLU A 167 -8.61 -12.76 -8.58
CA GLU A 167 -9.44 -13.13 -9.73
C GLU A 167 -9.84 -11.90 -10.55
N ARG A 168 -10.35 -10.84 -9.90
CA ARG A 168 -10.70 -9.59 -10.59
C ARG A 168 -9.52 -8.93 -11.30
N ARG A 169 -8.31 -9.05 -10.75
CA ARG A 169 -7.11 -8.49 -11.38
C ARG A 169 -6.66 -9.36 -12.56
N ALA A 170 -6.67 -10.68 -12.39
CA ALA A 170 -6.37 -11.63 -13.47
C ALA A 170 -7.33 -11.46 -14.65
N GLU A 171 -8.62 -11.26 -14.37
CA GLU A 171 -9.64 -10.96 -15.39
C GLU A 171 -9.34 -9.64 -16.12
N LYS A 172 -9.03 -8.57 -15.38
CA LYS A 172 -8.65 -7.28 -15.98
C LYS A 172 -7.37 -7.39 -16.82
N ASP A 173 -6.38 -8.15 -16.36
CA ASP A 173 -5.12 -8.34 -17.08
C ASP A 173 -5.31 -9.22 -18.32
N ALA A 174 -6.16 -10.25 -18.25
CA ALA A 174 -6.58 -11.05 -19.40
C ALA A 174 -7.33 -10.20 -20.44
N LEU A 175 -8.28 -9.35 -19.99
CA LEU A 175 -8.99 -8.43 -20.88
C LEU A 175 -8.05 -7.42 -21.53
N ARG A 176 -7.06 -6.89 -20.79
CA ARG A 176 -6.02 -6.02 -21.36
C ARG A 176 -5.16 -6.74 -22.37
N ALA A 177 -4.76 -7.98 -22.08
CA ALA A 177 -3.98 -8.79 -23.01
C ALA A 177 -4.78 -9.05 -24.30
N GLU A 178 -6.06 -9.37 -24.19
CA GLU A 178 -6.93 -9.61 -25.33
C GLU A 178 -7.16 -8.34 -26.16
N LYS A 179 -7.45 -7.21 -25.51
CA LYS A 179 -7.51 -5.90 -26.19
C LYS A 179 -6.20 -5.54 -26.88
N LYS A 180 -5.06 -5.91 -26.30
CA LYS A 180 -3.74 -5.70 -26.91
C LYS A 180 -3.55 -6.59 -28.14
N LYS A 181 -3.96 -7.86 -28.09
CA LYS A 181 -3.91 -8.78 -29.24
C LYS A 181 -4.81 -8.28 -30.38
N ILE A 182 -6.07 -7.94 -30.09
CA ILE A 182 -7.02 -7.41 -31.09
C ILE A 182 -6.43 -6.19 -31.78
N ARG A 183 -5.86 -5.25 -31.02
CA ARG A 183 -5.21 -4.04 -31.58
C ARG A 183 -4.01 -4.38 -32.48
N VAL A 184 -3.26 -5.45 -32.18
CA VAL A 184 -2.14 -5.90 -33.01
C VAL A 184 -2.65 -6.58 -34.29
N CYS A 185 -3.65 -7.47 -34.19
CA CYS A 185 -4.27 -8.09 -35.36
C CYS A 185 -4.92 -7.07 -36.29
N GLU A 186 -5.70 -6.11 -35.76
CA GLU A 186 -6.28 -5.01 -36.57
C GLU A 186 -5.19 -4.23 -37.33
N ARG A 187 -4.03 -4.02 -36.70
CA ARG A 187 -2.90 -3.31 -37.33
C ARG A 187 -2.17 -4.15 -38.39
N GLU A 188 -2.17 -5.47 -38.25
CA GLU A 188 -1.56 -6.39 -39.23
C GLU A 188 -2.48 -6.67 -40.43
N GLU A 189 -3.81 -6.57 -40.25
CA GLU A 189 -4.81 -6.87 -41.29
C GLU A 189 -5.21 -5.64 -42.15
N LEU A 190 -5.03 -4.41 -41.66
CA LEU A 190 -5.39 -3.17 -42.36
C LEU A 190 -4.20 -2.56 -43.12
N SER A 191 -4.41 -2.07 -44.34
CA SER A 191 -3.39 -1.30 -45.06
C SER A 191 -3.14 0.07 -44.40
N ASP A 192 -1.97 0.68 -44.62
CA ASP A 192 -1.59 1.95 -43.99
C ASP A 192 -2.62 3.07 -44.21
N SER A 193 -3.31 3.09 -45.35
CA SER A 193 -4.37 4.07 -45.65
C SER A 193 -5.66 3.84 -44.84
N GLU A 194 -6.02 2.58 -44.58
CA GLU A 194 -7.23 2.23 -43.83
C GLU A 194 -7.03 2.44 -42.32
N LEU A 195 -5.81 2.19 -41.81
CA LEU A 195 -5.40 2.55 -40.46
C LEU A 195 -5.51 4.06 -40.22
N ALA A 196 -5.06 4.89 -41.16
CA ALA A 196 -5.15 6.34 -41.05
C ALA A 196 -6.61 6.83 -41.00
N GLN A 197 -7.50 6.23 -41.79
CA GLN A 197 -8.94 6.55 -41.77
C GLN A 197 -9.60 6.13 -40.45
N LEU A 198 -9.23 4.97 -39.89
CA LEU A 198 -9.76 4.49 -38.62
C LEU A 198 -9.31 5.35 -37.43
N GLU A 199 -8.05 5.79 -37.40
CA GLU A 199 -7.54 6.70 -36.37
C GLU A 199 -8.22 8.08 -36.44
N LEU A 200 -8.41 8.63 -37.65
CA LEU A 200 -9.18 9.86 -37.86
C LEU A 200 -10.63 9.73 -37.37
N PHE A 201 -11.29 8.60 -37.65
CA PHE A 201 -12.64 8.33 -37.18
C PHE A 201 -12.72 8.28 -35.65
N LYS A 202 -11.82 7.52 -35.00
CA LYS A 202 -11.72 7.43 -33.54
C LYS A 202 -11.46 8.79 -32.89
N TRP A 203 -10.62 9.61 -33.51
CA TRP A 203 -10.31 10.96 -33.03
C TRP A 203 -11.53 11.90 -33.11
N ASN A 204 -12.26 11.88 -34.22
CA ASN A 204 -13.50 12.65 -34.37
C ASN A 204 -14.57 12.23 -33.35
N GLN A 205 -14.69 10.92 -33.09
CA GLN A 205 -15.63 10.42 -32.07
C GLN A 205 -15.27 10.91 -30.66
N LYS A 206 -13.98 10.89 -30.30
CA LYS A 206 -13.47 11.40 -29.02
C LYS A 206 -13.73 12.90 -28.84
N LEU A 207 -13.56 13.68 -29.90
CA LEU A 207 -13.89 15.11 -29.88
C LEU A 207 -15.37 15.37 -29.64
N GLN A 208 -16.24 14.51 -30.18
CA GLN A 208 -17.68 14.63 -30.01
C GLN A 208 -18.11 14.28 -28.58
N GLU A 209 -17.54 13.23 -27.98
CA GLU A 209 -17.74 12.89 -26.56
C GLU A 209 -17.21 13.99 -25.61
N GLU A 210 -16.04 14.59 -25.91
CA GLU A 210 -15.49 15.70 -25.14
C GLU A 210 -16.33 16.99 -25.26
N ALA A 211 -16.96 17.23 -26.42
CA ALA A 211 -17.89 18.34 -26.62
C ALA A 211 -19.19 18.14 -25.82
N GLU A 212 -19.76 16.93 -25.84
CA GLU A 212 -20.96 16.59 -25.06
C GLU A 212 -20.72 16.69 -23.55
N LEU A 213 -19.56 16.25 -23.05
CA LEU A 213 -19.20 16.39 -21.62
C LEU A 213 -19.06 17.85 -21.18
N ARG A 214 -18.56 18.74 -22.06
CA ARG A 214 -18.45 20.18 -21.77
C ARG A 214 -19.81 20.89 -21.73
N GLU A 215 -20.77 20.47 -22.54
CA GLU A 215 -22.14 21.01 -22.46
C GLU A 215 -22.83 20.63 -21.15
N VAL A 216 -22.57 19.41 -20.65
CA VAL A 216 -23.13 18.94 -19.36
C VAL A 216 -22.50 19.68 -18.16
N GLU A 217 -21.20 19.98 -18.19
CA GLU A 217 -20.54 20.77 -17.13
C GLU A 217 -20.89 22.27 -17.20
N GLY A 218 -21.09 22.83 -18.41
CA GLY A 218 -21.54 24.21 -18.62
C GLY A 218 -22.97 24.48 -18.14
N GLY A 219 -23.81 23.45 -18.03
CA GLY A 219 -25.20 23.56 -17.56
C GLY A 219 -25.38 23.67 -16.04
N ARG A 220 -24.34 23.49 -15.22
CA ARG A 220 -24.44 23.51 -13.74
C ARG A 220 -24.10 24.84 -13.08
N ALA A 221 -23.64 25.84 -13.82
CA ALA A 221 -23.25 27.15 -13.30
C ALA A 221 -24.31 28.25 -13.53
N SER A 222 -25.57 27.98 -13.18
CA SER A 222 -26.63 28.99 -13.20
C SER A 222 -27.56 28.85 -12.00
N GLY A 223 -27.07 29.27 -10.84
CA GLY A 223 -27.87 29.68 -9.68
C GLY A 223 -27.43 31.09 -9.28
N PRO A 224 -28.36 32.01 -8.93
CA PRO A 224 -28.01 33.42 -8.80
C PRO A 224 -27.49 33.71 -7.39
N ASP A 225 -26.34 34.38 -7.29
CA ASP A 225 -26.08 35.32 -6.19
C ASP A 225 -25.00 36.35 -6.55
N SER A 226 -25.50 37.55 -6.89
CA SER A 226 -25.18 38.87 -6.34
C SER A 226 -23.73 39.29 -6.01
N LEU A 227 -23.33 40.38 -6.68
CA LEU A 227 -22.49 41.52 -6.22
C LEU A 227 -20.96 41.31 -6.07
N SER A 228 -20.19 41.91 -6.98
CA SER A 228 -19.47 43.18 -6.74
C SER A 228 -18.49 43.50 -7.88
N GLN A 229 -18.51 44.75 -8.33
CA GLN A 229 -17.65 45.35 -9.34
C GLN A 229 -16.18 45.43 -8.87
N ASN A 230 -15.21 45.16 -9.75
CA ASN A 230 -14.37 46.22 -10.35
C ASN A 230 -13.45 45.67 -11.46
N PRO A 231 -13.08 46.51 -12.45
CA PRO A 231 -12.25 46.14 -13.58
C PRO A 231 -10.76 46.27 -13.22
N ASP A 232 -9.89 45.54 -13.91
CA ASP A 232 -8.69 46.11 -14.53
C ASP A 232 -7.80 45.06 -15.21
N HIS A 233 -7.41 45.43 -16.44
CA HIS A 233 -6.18 45.13 -17.15
C HIS A 233 -5.84 43.72 -17.70
N ASN A 234 -5.81 43.72 -19.04
CA ASN A 234 -4.74 43.28 -19.92
C ASN A 234 -4.66 41.82 -20.39
N SER A 235 -5.03 41.69 -21.67
CA SER A 235 -4.20 41.17 -22.77
C SER A 235 -3.79 39.70 -22.75
N CYS A 236 -4.39 38.92 -23.65
CA CYS A 236 -3.62 37.96 -24.45
C CYS A 236 -4.29 37.72 -25.82
N THR A 237 -3.52 38.05 -26.84
CA THR A 237 -3.79 37.94 -28.28
C THR A 237 -4.03 36.50 -28.72
N ILE A 238 -5.09 36.31 -29.51
CA ILE A 238 -5.41 35.07 -30.24
C ILE A 238 -4.31 34.85 -31.28
N SER A 239 -3.55 33.75 -31.15
CA SER A 239 -2.67 33.26 -32.21
C SER A 239 -3.50 32.52 -33.26
N ASN A 240 -3.44 32.95 -34.51
CA ASN A 240 -4.05 32.25 -35.64
C ASN A 240 -3.33 30.91 -35.91
N PRO A 241 -4.05 29.87 -36.39
CA PRO A 241 -3.45 28.59 -36.76
C PRO A 241 -2.67 28.65 -38.10
N PRO A 242 -1.73 27.71 -38.33
CA PRO A 242 -0.89 27.69 -39.53
C PRO A 242 -1.62 27.14 -40.77
N VAL A 243 -1.30 27.72 -41.92
CA VAL A 243 -1.80 27.35 -43.27
C VAL A 243 -1.08 26.08 -43.77
N PRO A 244 -1.77 25.11 -44.42
CA PRO A 244 -1.14 23.90 -44.95
C PRO A 244 -0.37 24.15 -46.27
N PRO A 245 0.60 23.28 -46.63
CA PRO A 245 1.49 23.50 -47.77
C PRO A 245 0.77 23.27 -49.11
N GLN A 246 0.95 24.18 -50.07
CA GLN A 246 0.57 23.98 -51.46
C GLN A 246 1.55 23.03 -52.16
N GLU A 247 1.01 22.05 -52.89
CA GLU A 247 1.75 21.15 -53.77
C GLU A 247 2.46 21.94 -54.89
N LEU A 248 3.76 21.68 -55.06
CA LEU A 248 4.54 22.09 -56.23
C LEU A 248 4.41 21.02 -57.31
N ARG A 249 3.87 21.41 -58.46
CA ARG A 249 4.18 20.78 -59.76
C ARG A 249 5.53 21.28 -60.27
#